data_AF-A0A9E4Q705-F1
#
_entry.id   AF-A0A9E4Q705-F1
#
_cell.length_a   1.000
_cell.length_b   1.000
_cell.length_c   1.000
_cell.angle_alpha   90.00
_cell.angle_beta   90.00
_cell.angle_gamma   90.00
#
_symmetry.space_group_name_H-M   'P 1'
#
loop_
_entity.id
_entity.type
_entity.pdbx_description
1 polymer ?
#
loop_
_entity_poly.entity_id
_entity_poly.type
_entity_poly.pdbx_seq_one_letter_code
_entity_poly.pdbx_strand_id
1 'polypeptide(L)'
;DFIPRLQVRLSDNAEYREAGISIEWYILSSGIEDILRATDLGRVTTDIFACAFDYEPSGRATAVKRSVTFTEKTKFVHSISKGISGEELRRMPFRVNDAMKEEDRRVPFQNMVYIGDGATDIPCFSMIKSFDGHAIGVWPPEDAELKKSYELAQGDRLTVGPYKADYQEGSDLFRMLWRIVEGIADSILEKRQQQFRPAPGH
;
A
#
# COMPACT_ATOMS: atom_id res chain seq x y z
N ASP A 1 -15.46 -2.44 -6.77
CA ASP A 1 -15.81 -2.82 -5.37
C ASP A 1 -14.73 -3.57 -4.58
N PHE A 2 -13.52 -3.78 -5.09
CA PHE A 2 -12.50 -4.57 -4.38
C PHE A 2 -12.16 -4.07 -2.96
N ILE A 3 -11.79 -2.80 -2.83
CA ILE A 3 -11.37 -2.19 -1.55
C ILE A 3 -12.53 -2.06 -0.56
N PRO A 4 -13.70 -1.53 -0.95
CA PRO A 4 -14.86 -1.49 -0.05
C PRO A 4 -15.21 -2.88 0.50
N ARG A 5 -15.10 -3.95 -0.30
CA ARG A 5 -15.39 -5.32 0.17
C ARG A 5 -14.43 -5.78 1.25
N LEU A 6 -13.12 -5.52 1.11
CA LEU A 6 -12.14 -5.87 2.14
C LEU A 6 -12.38 -5.08 3.44
N GLN A 7 -12.71 -3.80 3.31
CA GLN A 7 -13.02 -2.94 4.45
C GLN A 7 -14.28 -3.42 5.19
N VAL A 8 -15.36 -3.73 4.46
CA VAL A 8 -16.60 -4.28 5.03
C VAL A 8 -16.30 -5.60 5.74
N ARG A 9 -15.64 -6.54 5.05
CA ARG A 9 -15.32 -7.85 5.60
C ARG A 9 -14.45 -7.78 6.86
N LEU A 10 -13.49 -6.85 6.92
CA LEU A 10 -12.71 -6.60 8.14
C LEU A 10 -13.59 -6.04 9.25
N SER A 11 -14.45 -5.07 8.93
CA SER A 11 -15.32 -4.40 9.91
C SER A 11 -16.44 -5.29 10.44
N ASP A 12 -16.81 -6.37 9.73
CA ASP A 12 -17.81 -7.35 10.18
C ASP A 12 -17.33 -8.14 11.41
N ASN A 13 -16.01 -8.31 11.57
CA ASN A 13 -15.44 -8.91 12.78
C ASN A 13 -15.48 -7.89 13.93
N ALA A 14 -16.22 -8.23 14.99
CA ALA A 14 -16.40 -7.36 16.15
C ALA A 14 -15.08 -7.05 16.88
N GLU A 15 -14.18 -8.01 17.01
CA GLU A 15 -12.91 -7.84 17.74
C GLU A 15 -11.99 -6.86 17.00
N TYR A 16 -11.89 -6.98 15.67
CA TYR A 16 -11.12 -6.03 14.86
C TYR A 16 -11.69 -4.62 14.94
N ARG A 17 -13.02 -4.50 14.90
CA ARG A 17 -13.71 -3.21 15.00
C ARG A 17 -13.53 -2.57 16.37
N GLU A 18 -13.64 -3.33 17.46
CA GLU A 18 -13.40 -2.84 18.83
C GLU A 18 -11.93 -2.45 19.04
N ALA A 19 -11.01 -3.18 18.41
CA ALA A 19 -9.61 -2.79 18.33
C ALA A 19 -9.36 -1.62 17.36
N GLY A 20 -10.37 -1.08 16.66
CA GLY A 20 -10.18 0.03 15.73
C GLY A 20 -9.20 -0.29 14.60
N ILE A 21 -9.12 -1.55 14.17
CA ILE A 21 -8.32 -1.98 13.03
C ILE A 21 -9.07 -1.59 11.75
N SER A 22 -8.39 -0.91 10.84
CA SER A 22 -8.95 -0.42 9.59
C SER A 22 -7.95 -0.54 8.45
N ILE A 23 -8.45 -0.58 7.21
CA ILE A 23 -7.63 -0.64 6.00
C ILE A 23 -7.60 0.74 5.34
N GLU A 24 -6.37 1.24 5.14
CA GLU A 24 -6.08 2.38 4.29
C GLU A 24 -5.55 1.89 2.94
N TRP A 25 -5.91 2.57 1.86
CA TRP A 25 -5.55 2.17 0.51
C TRP A 25 -4.92 3.32 -0.26
N TYR A 26 -3.69 3.13 -0.72
CA TYR A 26 -2.90 4.16 -1.39
C TYR A 26 -2.54 3.74 -2.81
N ILE A 27 -2.52 4.70 -3.73
CA ILE A 27 -2.00 4.48 -5.09
C ILE A 27 -0.68 5.22 -5.25
N LEU A 28 0.37 4.49 -5.61
CA LEU A 28 1.68 5.03 -5.96
C LEU A 28 1.93 4.78 -7.44
N SER A 29 1.86 5.81 -8.28
CA SER A 29 1.85 5.64 -9.74
C SER A 29 2.76 6.63 -10.46
N SER A 30 3.42 6.19 -11.53
CA SER A 30 4.07 7.09 -12.48
C SER A 30 3.09 7.70 -13.50
N GLY A 31 1.80 7.33 -13.42
CA GLY A 31 0.72 7.93 -14.22
C GLY A 31 0.32 9.32 -13.71
N ILE A 32 -0.75 9.86 -14.29
CA ILE A 32 -1.24 11.22 -14.00
C ILE A 32 -2.29 11.18 -12.88
N GLU A 33 -2.08 11.98 -11.84
CA GLU A 33 -2.93 12.03 -10.64
C GLU A 33 -4.38 12.39 -10.97
N ASP A 34 -4.61 13.39 -11.82
CA ASP A 34 -5.96 13.85 -12.17
C ASP A 34 -6.78 12.77 -12.87
N ILE A 35 -6.14 11.99 -13.74
CA ILE A 35 -6.77 10.84 -14.41
C ILE A 35 -7.16 9.79 -13.36
N LEU A 36 -6.24 9.44 -12.46
CA LEU A 36 -6.48 8.45 -11.42
C LEU A 36 -7.60 8.89 -10.47
N ARG A 37 -7.62 10.16 -10.07
CA ARG A 37 -8.68 10.75 -9.22
C ARG A 37 -10.05 10.73 -9.89
N ALA A 38 -10.10 10.83 -11.22
CA ALA A 38 -11.34 10.76 -11.98
C ALA A 38 -11.92 9.34 -12.12
N THR A 39 -11.13 8.29 -11.80
CA THR A 39 -11.60 6.90 -11.83
C THR A 39 -12.43 6.52 -10.60
N ASP A 40 -13.21 5.44 -10.70
CA ASP A 40 -13.90 4.86 -9.54
C ASP A 40 -12.93 4.43 -8.43
N LEU A 41 -11.72 4.00 -8.81
CA LEU A 41 -10.68 3.64 -7.85
C LEU A 41 -10.24 4.85 -7.03
N GLY A 42 -10.12 6.02 -7.66
CA GLY A 42 -9.75 7.25 -6.97
C GLY A 42 -10.75 7.74 -5.94
N ARG A 43 -12.00 7.25 -5.97
CA ARG A 43 -13.04 7.58 -4.98
C ARG A 43 -12.94 6.79 -3.68
N VAL A 44 -12.27 5.64 -3.72
CA VAL A 44 -12.18 4.72 -2.58
C VAL A 44 -10.77 4.67 -1.97
N THR A 45 -9.82 5.43 -2.51
CA THR A 45 -8.45 5.52 -2.01
C THR A 45 -8.33 6.54 -0.88
N THR A 46 -7.42 6.27 0.05
CA THR A 46 -7.03 7.18 1.12
C THR A 46 -6.21 8.36 0.58
N ASP A 47 -5.24 8.11 -0.29
CA ASP A 47 -4.59 9.16 -1.10
C ASP A 47 -3.95 8.56 -2.38
N ILE A 48 -3.61 9.44 -3.31
CA ILE A 48 -2.93 9.13 -4.57
C ILE A 48 -1.65 9.94 -4.65
N PHE A 49 -0.54 9.26 -4.89
CA PHE A 49 0.76 9.85 -5.15
C PHE A 49 1.17 9.52 -6.58
N ALA A 50 1.02 10.51 -7.46
CA ALA A 50 1.24 10.33 -8.89
C ALA A 50 1.88 11.57 -9.55
N CYS A 51 2.21 11.50 -10.84
CA CYS A 51 2.65 12.68 -11.60
C CYS A 51 1.52 13.71 -11.65
N ALA A 52 1.87 14.99 -11.57
CA ALA A 52 0.88 16.07 -11.57
C ALA A 52 1.37 17.24 -12.43
N PHE A 53 0.43 17.90 -13.08
CA PHE A 53 0.66 19.17 -13.77
C PHE A 53 0.22 20.34 -12.89
N ASP A 54 0.75 21.52 -13.18
CA ASP A 54 0.20 22.76 -12.67
C ASP A 54 -0.78 23.32 -13.70
N TYR A 55 -1.85 23.94 -13.22
CA TYR A 55 -2.94 24.41 -14.04
C TYR A 55 -3.19 25.90 -13.79
N GLU A 56 -3.38 26.65 -14.86
CA GLU A 56 -3.92 28.00 -14.79
C GLU A 56 -5.38 27.97 -14.32
N PRO A 57 -5.95 29.10 -13.84
CA PRO A 57 -7.37 29.18 -13.48
C PRO A 57 -8.35 28.79 -14.60
N SER A 58 -7.92 28.84 -15.85
CA SER A 58 -8.67 28.39 -17.03
C SER A 58 -8.74 26.86 -17.19
N GLY A 59 -8.00 26.10 -16.37
CA GLY A 59 -7.88 24.64 -16.47
C GLY A 59 -6.84 24.16 -17.48
N ARG A 60 -6.05 25.06 -18.07
CA ARG A 60 -4.96 24.69 -18.99
C ARG A 60 -3.71 24.28 -18.20
N ALA A 61 -3.16 23.11 -18.51
CA ALA A 61 -1.89 22.67 -17.95
C ALA A 61 -0.73 23.56 -18.45
N THR A 62 0.11 24.03 -17.53
CA THR A 62 1.19 24.98 -17.83
C THR A 62 2.59 24.39 -17.66
N ALA A 63 2.77 23.55 -16.66
CA ALA A 63 4.07 22.96 -16.34
C ALA A 63 3.92 21.61 -15.63
N VAL A 64 4.99 20.83 -15.61
CA VAL A 64 5.09 19.66 -14.72
C VAL A 64 5.27 20.16 -13.30
N LYS A 65 4.31 19.85 -12.43
CA LYS A 65 4.36 20.18 -11.01
C LYS A 65 5.09 19.12 -10.20
N ARG A 66 4.89 17.85 -10.56
CA ARG A 66 5.54 16.71 -9.91
C ARG A 66 5.71 15.56 -10.88
N SER A 67 6.88 14.93 -10.84
CA SER A 67 7.18 13.68 -11.53
C SER A 67 7.40 12.57 -10.51
N VAL A 68 6.79 11.40 -10.72
CA VAL A 68 6.91 10.23 -9.85
C VAL A 68 7.64 9.13 -10.60
N THR A 69 8.81 8.78 -10.12
CA THR A 69 9.65 7.69 -10.65
C THR A 69 9.56 6.46 -9.75
N PHE A 70 10.19 5.35 -10.17
CA PHE A 70 10.30 4.15 -9.35
C PHE A 70 10.94 4.42 -7.97
N THR A 71 11.85 5.39 -7.87
CA THR A 71 12.48 5.79 -6.60
C THR A 71 11.54 6.62 -5.73
N GLU A 72 10.73 7.52 -6.29
CA GLU A 72 9.78 8.32 -5.50
C GLU A 72 8.69 7.43 -4.84
N LYS A 73 8.35 6.28 -5.43
CA LYS A 73 7.42 5.34 -4.81
C LYS A 73 7.90 4.90 -3.41
N THR A 74 9.19 4.63 -3.22
CA THR A 74 9.69 4.18 -1.91
C THR A 74 9.56 5.26 -0.84
N LYS A 75 9.82 6.52 -1.22
CA LYS A 75 9.59 7.70 -0.38
C LYS A 75 8.13 7.81 0.06
N PHE A 76 7.17 7.55 -0.83
CA PHE A 76 5.76 7.59 -0.45
C PHE A 76 5.38 6.49 0.54
N VAL A 77 5.88 5.26 0.35
CA VAL A 77 5.68 4.17 1.34
C VAL A 77 6.24 4.57 2.71
N HIS A 78 7.46 5.12 2.77
CA HIS A 78 8.02 5.63 4.03
C HIS A 78 7.15 6.73 4.65
N SER A 79 6.61 7.64 3.83
CA SER A 79 5.75 8.73 4.30
C SER A 79 4.45 8.21 4.91
N ILE A 80 3.80 7.25 4.24
CA ILE A 80 2.59 6.57 4.74
C ILE A 80 2.88 5.90 6.08
N SER A 81 4.00 5.18 6.17
CA SER A 81 4.43 4.51 7.40
C SER A 81 4.61 5.48 8.57
N LYS A 82 5.25 6.62 8.31
CA LYS A 82 5.44 7.69 9.30
C LYS A 82 4.16 8.46 9.63
N GLY A 83 3.09 8.28 8.87
CA GLY A 83 1.85 9.05 9.00
C GLY A 83 1.94 10.49 8.49
N ILE A 84 2.88 10.77 7.60
CA ILE A 84 2.97 12.05 6.91
C ILE A 84 1.86 12.09 5.84
N SER A 85 0.91 13.01 5.98
CA SER A 85 -0.18 13.15 5.00
C SER A 85 0.38 13.55 3.63
N GLY A 86 -0.34 13.21 2.55
CA GLY A 86 0.12 13.60 1.23
C GLY A 86 0.15 15.11 1.03
N GLU A 87 -0.75 15.86 1.67
CA GLU A 87 -0.71 17.33 1.67
C GLU A 87 0.56 17.85 2.34
N GLU A 88 0.93 17.28 3.48
CA GLU A 88 2.14 17.65 4.20
C GLU A 88 3.39 17.31 3.38
N LEU A 89 3.45 16.10 2.82
CA LEU A 89 4.58 15.67 2.00
C LEU A 89 4.73 16.54 0.74
N ARG A 90 3.61 16.95 0.13
CA ARG A 90 3.60 17.86 -1.03
C ARG A 90 4.19 19.23 -0.67
N ARG A 91 3.93 19.74 0.53
CA ARG A 91 4.47 21.02 1.01
C ARG A 91 5.92 20.92 1.50
N MET A 92 6.26 19.82 2.16
CA MET A 92 7.57 19.61 2.78
C MET A 92 8.14 18.22 2.41
N PRO A 93 8.62 18.04 1.18
CA PRO A 93 9.06 16.74 0.66
C PRO A 93 10.18 16.05 1.46
N PHE A 94 10.98 16.82 2.19
CA PHE A 94 12.12 16.32 2.96
C PHE A 94 11.76 15.83 4.37
N ARG A 95 10.53 16.07 4.88
CA ARG A 95 10.10 15.57 6.20
C ARG A 95 10.14 14.05 6.33
N VAL A 96 9.99 13.36 5.20
CA VAL A 96 10.16 11.90 5.15
C VAL A 96 11.58 11.45 5.53
N ASN A 97 12.58 12.33 5.51
CA ASN A 97 13.96 11.99 5.88
C ASN A 97 14.20 12.06 7.39
N ASP A 98 13.30 12.70 8.16
CA ASP A 98 13.44 12.84 9.61
C ASP A 98 13.48 11.46 10.27
N ALA A 99 14.46 11.20 11.14
CA ALA A 99 14.58 9.90 11.78
C ALA A 99 13.34 9.60 12.64
N MET A 100 12.81 8.37 12.52
CA MET A 100 11.67 7.88 13.29
C MET A 100 11.91 6.42 13.62
N LYS A 101 11.73 6.04 14.89
CA LYS A 101 11.84 4.64 15.32
C LYS A 101 10.66 3.84 14.81
N GLU A 102 10.83 2.53 14.69
CA GLU A 102 9.76 1.64 14.20
C GLU A 102 8.52 1.70 15.10
N GLU A 103 8.73 1.80 16.41
CA GLU A 103 7.69 1.89 17.45
C GLU A 103 6.83 3.16 17.33
N ASP A 104 7.41 4.23 16.79
CA ASP A 104 6.76 5.54 16.65
C ASP A 104 6.00 5.69 15.32
N ARG A 105 6.13 4.71 14.41
CA ARG A 105 5.46 4.74 13.11
C ARG A 105 3.97 4.56 13.28
N ARG A 106 3.19 5.41 12.62
CA ARG A 106 1.73 5.31 12.56
C ARG A 106 1.28 4.00 11.92
N VAL A 107 1.93 3.59 10.84
CA VAL A 107 1.71 2.30 10.18
C VAL A 107 3.04 1.56 10.09
N PRO A 108 3.30 0.59 10.98
CA PRO A 108 4.47 -0.28 10.90
C PRO A 108 4.52 -1.03 9.57
N PHE A 109 5.71 -1.28 9.04
CA PHE A 109 5.87 -1.94 7.73
C PHE A 109 5.32 -3.37 7.69
N GLN A 110 5.46 -4.11 8.78
CA GLN A 110 4.85 -5.44 8.96
C GLN A 110 3.33 -5.45 8.77
N ASN A 111 2.66 -4.30 8.92
CA ASN A 111 1.22 -4.15 8.71
C ASN A 111 0.88 -3.66 7.29
N MET A 112 1.86 -3.60 6.38
CA MET A 112 1.67 -3.12 5.02
C MET A 112 1.59 -4.27 4.01
N VAL A 113 0.71 -4.09 3.04
CA VAL A 113 0.67 -4.92 1.83
C VAL A 113 0.95 -4.04 0.62
N TYR A 114 1.97 -4.38 -0.16
CA TYR A 114 2.33 -3.69 -1.40
C TYR A 114 2.03 -4.58 -2.60
N ILE A 115 1.24 -4.06 -3.54
CA ILE A 115 0.89 -4.76 -4.79
C ILE A 115 1.53 -4.03 -5.97
N GLY A 116 2.23 -4.75 -6.84
CA GLY A 116 2.86 -4.17 -8.03
C GLY A 116 3.02 -5.16 -9.18
N ASP A 117 3.15 -4.64 -10.38
CA ASP A 117 3.04 -5.39 -11.63
C ASP A 117 4.32 -5.40 -12.48
N GLY A 118 5.33 -4.62 -12.10
CA GLY A 118 6.50 -4.45 -12.96
C GLY A 118 7.83 -4.25 -12.25
N ALA A 119 8.88 -4.15 -13.05
CA ALA A 119 10.24 -3.88 -12.60
C ALA A 119 10.37 -2.54 -11.86
N THR A 120 9.49 -1.58 -12.14
CA THR A 120 9.47 -0.27 -11.43
C THR A 120 9.16 -0.39 -9.94
N ASP A 121 8.62 -1.53 -9.51
CA ASP A 121 8.22 -1.78 -8.13
C ASP A 121 9.24 -2.65 -7.37
N ILE A 122 10.29 -3.15 -8.04
CA ILE A 122 11.40 -3.90 -7.42
C ILE A 122 11.93 -3.23 -6.15
N PRO A 123 12.19 -1.90 -6.13
CA PRO A 123 12.66 -1.24 -4.91
C PRO A 123 11.63 -1.27 -3.78
N CYS A 124 10.34 -1.12 -4.10
CA CYS A 124 9.27 -1.17 -3.12
C CYS A 124 9.09 -2.58 -2.56
N PHE A 125 9.11 -3.62 -3.40
CA PHE A 125 9.07 -5.00 -2.95
C PHE A 125 10.24 -5.34 -2.03
N SER A 126 11.46 -4.94 -2.41
CA SER A 126 12.66 -5.19 -1.60
C SER A 126 12.56 -4.52 -0.24
N MET A 127 12.12 -3.25 -0.20
CA MET A 127 11.93 -2.50 1.03
C MET A 127 10.84 -3.11 1.92
N ILE A 128 9.66 -3.40 1.37
CA ILE A 128 8.54 -3.98 2.12
C ILE A 128 8.96 -5.30 2.75
N LYS A 129 9.61 -6.19 1.97
CA LYS A 129 10.11 -7.47 2.48
C LYS A 129 11.19 -7.30 3.55
N SER A 130 12.08 -6.31 3.42
CA SER A 130 13.14 -6.06 4.40
C SER A 130 12.65 -5.60 5.77
N PHE A 131 11.41 -5.12 5.85
CA PHE A 131 10.75 -4.72 7.09
C PHE A 131 9.56 -5.63 7.44
N ASP A 132 9.63 -6.89 7.02
CA ASP A 132 8.64 -7.95 7.30
C ASP A 132 7.21 -7.65 6.84
N GLY A 133 7.04 -6.71 5.90
CA GLY A 133 5.78 -6.45 5.24
C GLY A 133 5.50 -7.43 4.09
N HIS A 134 4.32 -7.30 3.48
CA HIS A 134 3.84 -8.26 2.49
C HIS A 134 3.91 -7.67 1.08
N ALA A 135 4.80 -8.21 0.25
CA ALA A 135 4.93 -7.87 -1.17
C ALA A 135 4.14 -8.88 -2.02
N ILE A 136 3.13 -8.42 -2.76
CA ILE A 136 2.32 -9.23 -3.68
C ILE A 136 2.63 -8.82 -5.10
N GLY A 137 3.05 -9.80 -5.90
CA GLY A 137 3.19 -9.59 -7.33
C GLY A 137 1.91 -9.85 -8.10
N VAL A 138 1.66 -9.04 -9.13
CA VAL A 138 0.56 -9.27 -10.07
C VAL A 138 1.02 -9.19 -11.52
N TRP A 139 0.29 -9.82 -12.43
CA TRP A 139 0.54 -9.74 -13.88
C TRP A 139 -0.76 -9.49 -14.64
N PRO A 140 -0.71 -8.75 -15.76
CA PRO A 140 -1.90 -8.45 -16.55
C PRO A 140 -2.51 -9.72 -17.17
N PRO A 141 -3.83 -9.95 -17.07
CA PRO A 141 -4.52 -11.18 -17.49
C PRO A 141 -4.16 -11.79 -18.86
N GLU A 142 -3.70 -10.94 -19.78
CA GLU A 142 -3.59 -11.25 -21.20
C GLU A 142 -2.21 -11.79 -21.59
N ASP A 143 -1.22 -11.75 -20.69
CA ASP A 143 0.17 -12.04 -21.07
C ASP A 143 0.90 -12.99 -20.09
N ALA A 144 0.96 -14.27 -20.49
CA ALA A 144 1.66 -15.32 -19.75
C ALA A 144 3.19 -15.23 -19.85
N GLU A 145 3.75 -14.58 -20.88
CA GLU A 145 5.19 -14.37 -20.99
C GLU A 145 5.64 -13.30 -20.00
N LEU A 146 4.86 -12.21 -19.87
CA LEU A 146 5.04 -11.19 -18.85
C LEU A 146 5.10 -11.81 -17.44
N LYS A 147 4.25 -12.81 -17.14
CA LYS A 147 4.31 -13.52 -15.86
C LYS A 147 5.70 -14.13 -15.59
N LYS A 148 6.26 -14.84 -16.57
CA LYS A 148 7.59 -15.49 -16.42
C LYS A 148 8.71 -14.46 -16.28
N SER A 149 8.69 -13.43 -17.13
CA SER A 149 9.65 -12.33 -17.05
C SER A 149 9.57 -11.60 -15.73
N TYR A 150 8.36 -11.43 -15.20
CA TYR A 150 8.11 -10.84 -13.89
C TYR A 150 8.67 -11.72 -12.76
N GLU A 151 8.40 -13.03 -12.75
CA GLU A 151 8.97 -13.97 -11.76
C GLU A 151 10.51 -13.88 -11.70
N LEU A 152 11.16 -13.85 -12.88
CA LEU A 152 12.61 -13.72 -12.98
C LEU A 152 13.11 -12.35 -12.49
N ALA A 153 12.44 -11.27 -12.87
CA ALA A 153 12.84 -9.92 -12.48
C ALA A 153 12.72 -9.69 -10.97
N GLN A 154 11.68 -10.26 -10.35
CA GLN A 154 11.43 -10.11 -8.93
C GLN A 154 12.25 -11.05 -8.05
N GLY A 155 12.57 -12.27 -8.51
CA GLY A 155 13.33 -13.22 -7.70
C GLY A 155 12.68 -13.43 -6.32
N ASP A 156 13.47 -13.44 -5.25
CA ASP A 156 12.98 -13.60 -3.87
C ASP A 156 12.45 -12.29 -3.25
N ARG A 157 11.98 -11.31 -4.02
CA ARG A 157 11.49 -10.01 -3.46
C ARG A 157 10.02 -10.02 -3.09
N LEU A 158 9.26 -11.00 -3.57
CA LEU A 158 7.84 -11.13 -3.27
C LEU A 158 7.63 -12.02 -2.05
N THR A 159 6.59 -11.71 -1.29
CA THR A 159 6.08 -12.61 -0.25
C THR A 159 5.22 -13.71 -0.89
N VAL A 160 4.38 -13.33 -1.86
CA VAL A 160 3.47 -14.23 -2.57
C VAL A 160 3.22 -13.78 -4.01
N GLY A 161 2.78 -14.72 -4.85
CA GLY A 161 2.47 -14.48 -6.26
C GLY A 161 3.60 -14.88 -7.22
N PRO A 162 3.58 -14.40 -8.47
CA PRO A 162 2.61 -13.44 -8.99
C PRO A 162 1.22 -14.04 -9.24
N TYR A 163 0.19 -13.26 -8.93
CA TYR A 163 -1.20 -13.60 -9.24
C TYR A 163 -1.67 -12.90 -10.51
N LYS A 164 -2.66 -13.47 -11.19
CA LYS A 164 -3.37 -12.73 -12.24
C LYS A 164 -3.98 -11.47 -11.59
N ALA A 165 -3.88 -10.32 -12.25
CA ALA A 165 -4.44 -9.04 -11.78
C ALA A 165 -5.98 -9.02 -11.88
N ASP A 166 -6.62 -10.02 -11.29
CA ASP A 166 -8.05 -10.19 -11.17
C ASP A 166 -8.44 -9.88 -9.72
N TYR A 167 -9.04 -8.72 -9.51
CA TYR A 167 -9.44 -8.21 -8.21
C TYR A 167 -10.89 -8.57 -7.84
N GLN A 168 -11.54 -9.45 -8.62
CA GLN A 168 -12.89 -9.90 -8.30
C GLN A 168 -12.91 -10.80 -7.07
N GLU A 169 -14.04 -10.79 -6.35
CA GLU A 169 -14.23 -11.67 -5.22
C GLU A 169 -14.13 -13.15 -5.65
N GLY A 170 -13.40 -13.94 -4.86
CA GLY A 170 -13.17 -15.35 -5.16
C GLY A 170 -12.00 -15.63 -6.10
N SER A 171 -11.35 -14.61 -6.66
CA SER A 171 -10.08 -14.79 -7.37
C SER A 171 -8.96 -15.22 -6.42
N ASP A 172 -7.88 -15.79 -6.96
CA ASP A 172 -6.72 -16.19 -6.15
C ASP A 172 -6.05 -14.98 -5.49
N LEU A 173 -5.97 -13.85 -6.21
CA LEU A 173 -5.44 -12.59 -5.67
C LEU A 173 -6.30 -12.10 -4.50
N PHE A 174 -7.62 -12.09 -4.66
CA PHE A 174 -8.54 -11.64 -3.61
C PHE A 174 -8.41 -12.52 -2.35
N ARG A 175 -8.43 -13.84 -2.52
CA ARG A 175 -8.31 -14.79 -1.40
C ARG A 175 -6.98 -14.65 -0.68
N MET A 176 -5.88 -14.52 -1.42
CA MET A 176 -4.56 -14.35 -0.82
C MET A 176 -4.46 -13.01 -0.08
N LEU A 177 -4.90 -11.91 -0.70
CA LEU A 177 -4.88 -10.61 -0.04
C LEU A 177 -5.71 -10.64 1.25
N TRP A 178 -6.91 -11.23 1.22
CA TRP A 178 -7.72 -11.37 2.43
C TRP A 178 -6.97 -12.14 3.53
N ARG A 179 -6.34 -13.27 3.22
CA ARG A 179 -5.56 -14.05 4.21
C ARG A 179 -4.44 -13.24 4.85
N ILE A 180 -3.75 -12.42 4.05
CA ILE A 180 -2.69 -11.54 4.57
C ILE A 180 -3.30 -10.46 5.48
N VAL A 181 -4.35 -9.79 5.03
CA VAL A 181 -5.04 -8.75 5.82
C VAL A 181 -5.58 -9.31 7.14
N GLU A 182 -6.19 -10.49 7.11
CA GLU A 182 -6.69 -11.20 8.29
C GLU A 182 -5.54 -11.53 9.26
N GLY A 183 -4.44 -12.11 8.76
CA GLY A 183 -3.26 -12.40 9.57
C GLY A 183 -2.60 -11.15 10.19
N ILE A 184 -2.57 -10.02 9.47
CA ILE A 184 -2.11 -8.74 10.01
C ILE A 184 -3.05 -8.28 11.14
N ALA A 185 -4.36 -8.34 10.92
CA ALA A 185 -5.36 -7.92 11.91
C ALA A 185 -5.26 -8.77 13.19
N ASP A 186 -5.14 -10.09 13.06
CA ASP A 186 -4.90 -11.00 14.17
C ASP A 186 -3.63 -10.64 14.94
N SER A 187 -2.51 -10.42 14.24
CA SER A 187 -1.25 -10.03 14.88
C SER A 187 -1.36 -8.71 15.65
N ILE A 188 -2.09 -7.72 15.10
CA ILE A 188 -2.35 -6.45 15.79
C ILE A 188 -3.17 -6.70 17.06
N LEU A 189 -4.20 -7.54 16.98
CA LEU A 189 -5.06 -7.87 18.11
C LEU A 189 -4.29 -8.59 19.22
N GLU A 190 -3.49 -9.61 18.87
CA GLU A 190 -2.64 -10.34 19.81
C GLU A 190 -1.65 -9.43 20.54
N LYS A 191 -0.94 -8.56 19.80
CA LYS A 191 0.01 -7.59 20.38
C LYS A 191 -0.66 -6.66 21.38
N ARG A 192 -1.88 -6.19 21.07
CA ARG A 192 -2.65 -5.36 22.00
C ARG A 192 -3.06 -6.14 23.25
N GLN A 193 -3.58 -7.35 23.09
CA GLN A 193 -3.98 -8.18 24.23
C GLN A 193 -2.79 -8.47 25.17
N GLN A 194 -1.60 -8.70 24.62
CA GLN A 194 -0.39 -8.90 25.42
C GLN A 194 0.03 -7.65 26.21
N GLN A 195 -0.15 -6.44 25.65
CA GLN A 195 0.12 -5.17 26.36
C GLN A 195 -0.86 -4.93 27.52
N PHE A 196 -2.09 -5.45 27.44
CA PHE A 196 -3.11 -5.30 28.48
C PHE A 196 -3.13 -6.44 29.51
N ARG A 197 -2.29 -7.48 29.38
CA ARG A 197 -2.17 -8.52 30.41
C ARG A 197 -1.37 -7.96 31.59
N PRO A 198 -1.89 -8.02 32.83
CA PRO A 198 -1.12 -7.65 34.01
C PRO A 198 0.12 -8.55 34.10
N ALA A 199 1.28 -7.97 34.43
CA ALA A 199 2.48 -8.74 34.70
C ALA A 199 2.14 -9.80 35.77
N PRO A 200 2.56 -11.07 35.58
CA PRO A 200 2.39 -12.07 36.64
C PRO A 200 3.08 -11.52 37.90
N GLY A 201 2.31 -11.37 38.97
CA GLY A 201 2.75 -10.73 40.21
C GLY A 201 4.06 -11.34 40.70
N HIS A 202 5.05 -10.48 40.95
CA HIS A 202 6.27 -10.80 41.69
C HIS A 202 6.02 -10.81 43.20
#